data_AF-A0A2X1Q560-F1
#
_entry.id   AF-A0A2X1Q560-F1
#
_cell.length_a   1.000
_cell.length_b   1.000
_cell.length_c   1.000
_cell.angle_alpha   90.00
_cell.angle_beta   90.00
_cell.angle_gamma   90.00
#
_symmetry.space_group_name_H-M   'P 1'
#
loop_
_entity.id
_entity.type
_entity.pdbx_description
1 polymer ?
#
loop_
_entity_poly.entity_id
_entity_poly.type
_entity_poly.pdbx_seq_one_letter_code
_entity_poly.pdbx_strand_id
1 'polypeptide(L)'
;MSDDMSMVSPSSAGEHGVLRSMQEVAMSSQEASKMLRTYNIAWWGNNYYDVNELGHISVCPDPDVPEARVDLAELVKAREAQGQRLPALFCFPQILQHRLRSINAAFKRARESYGYNGDYFLVYPIQG
;
A
#
# COMPACT_ATOMS: atom_id res chain seq x y z
N MET A 1 7.62 14.61 -51.98
CA MET A 1 6.47 13.80 -51.55
C MET A 1 6.93 13.06 -50.32
N SER A 2 6.33 13.45 -49.19
CA SER A 2 6.58 12.91 -47.87
C SER A 2 6.08 11.47 -47.80
N ASP A 3 6.84 10.58 -47.19
CA ASP A 3 6.24 9.50 -46.41
C ASP A 3 7.03 9.33 -45.12
N ASP A 4 6.33 9.77 -44.08
CA ASP A 4 6.65 9.74 -42.67
C ASP A 4 6.44 8.30 -42.17
N MET A 5 7.53 7.57 -41.92
CA MET A 5 7.46 6.34 -41.11
C MET A 5 7.94 6.67 -39.70
N SER A 6 6.95 7.10 -38.91
CA SER A 6 7.04 7.27 -37.48
C SER A 6 7.50 5.97 -36.80
N MET A 7 8.60 6.09 -36.06
CA MET A 7 9.05 5.09 -35.10
C MET A 7 7.96 4.93 -34.03
N VAL A 8 7.36 3.74 -33.94
CA VAL A 8 6.64 3.33 -32.74
C VAL A 8 7.70 2.91 -31.72
N SER A 9 8.08 3.85 -30.86
CA SER A 9 8.81 3.54 -29.62
C SER A 9 7.90 2.72 -28.71
N PRO A 10 8.40 1.65 -28.07
CA PRO A 10 7.64 0.95 -27.04
C PRO A 10 7.41 1.91 -25.87
N SER A 11 6.14 2.15 -25.56
CA SER A 11 5.69 2.87 -24.37
C SER A 11 6.32 2.22 -23.13
N SER A 12 7.19 2.96 -22.46
CA SER A 12 7.74 2.58 -21.15
C SER A 12 6.61 2.57 -20.14
N ALA A 13 5.97 1.42 -19.99
CA ALA A 13 5.06 1.13 -18.91
C ALA A 13 5.83 1.29 -17.59
N GLY A 14 5.57 2.42 -16.92
CA GLY A 14 5.94 2.76 -15.55
C GLY A 14 7.16 2.07 -14.96
N GLU A 15 8.31 2.73 -15.05
CA GLU A 15 9.36 2.56 -14.04
C GLU A 15 8.74 2.88 -12.68
N HIS A 16 8.26 1.86 -11.96
CA HIS A 16 7.90 1.98 -10.56
C HIS A 16 9.23 2.06 -9.82
N GLY A 17 9.81 3.27 -9.77
CA GLY A 17 10.88 3.57 -8.84
C GLY A 17 10.44 3.11 -7.44
N VAL A 18 11.36 2.46 -6.72
CA VAL A 18 11.08 1.95 -5.37
C VAL A 18 10.64 3.13 -4.50
N LEU A 19 9.33 3.24 -4.23
CA LEU A 19 8.76 4.29 -3.41
C LEU A 19 9.22 4.08 -1.97
N ARG A 20 10.10 4.95 -1.49
CA ARG A 20 10.62 4.89 -0.12
C ARG A 20 9.65 5.51 0.87
N SER A 21 9.66 4.98 2.09
CA SER A 21 8.89 5.54 3.19
C SER A 21 9.48 6.89 3.61
N MET A 22 8.61 7.87 3.88
CA MET A 22 9.04 9.14 4.46
C MET A 22 9.63 8.94 5.87
N GLN A 23 9.34 7.84 6.55
CA GLN A 23 9.97 7.51 7.84
C GLN A 23 11.47 7.19 7.67
N GLU A 24 11.86 6.58 6.55
CA GLU A 24 13.25 6.31 6.20
C GLU A 24 14.00 7.59 5.81
N VAL A 25 13.31 8.50 5.12
CA VAL A 25 13.91 9.72 4.55
C VAL A 25 13.88 10.92 5.52
N ALA A 26 12.86 11.03 6.38
CA ALA A 26 12.65 12.18 7.25
C ALA A 26 13.55 12.24 8.49
N MET A 27 14.49 11.30 8.67
CA MET A 27 15.42 11.29 9.80
C MET A 27 16.25 12.59 9.92
N SER A 28 16.27 13.45 8.89
CA SER A 28 16.98 14.74 8.91
C SER A 28 16.10 16.00 8.86
N SER A 29 14.75 15.90 8.81
CA SER A 29 13.87 17.08 8.70
C SER A 29 12.82 17.16 9.82
N GLN A 30 12.84 18.29 10.53
CA GLN A 30 11.97 18.55 11.68
C GLN A 30 10.51 18.79 11.28
N GLU A 31 10.27 19.35 10.10
CA GLU A 31 8.94 19.63 9.56
C GLU A 31 8.26 18.35 9.04
N ALA A 32 8.99 17.52 8.29
CA ALA A 32 8.50 16.22 7.82
C ALA A 32 8.14 15.31 9.01
N SER A 33 9.00 15.29 10.03
CA SER A 33 8.76 14.57 11.28
C SER A 33 7.50 15.07 12.02
N LYS A 34 7.26 16.39 12.03
CA LYS A 34 6.07 16.98 12.65
C LYS A 34 4.79 16.54 11.92
N MET A 35 4.78 16.61 10.59
CA MET A 35 3.61 16.23 9.78
C MET A 35 3.25 14.75 9.95
N LEU A 36 4.24 13.85 9.93
CA LEU A 36 4.05 12.41 10.18
C LEU A 36 3.40 12.14 11.54
N ARG A 37 3.84 12.87 12.57
CA ARG A 37 3.29 12.75 13.94
C ARG A 37 1.88 13.31 14.06
N THR A 38 1.56 14.41 13.36
CA THR A 38 0.23 15.03 13.42
C THR A 38 -0.85 14.11 12.87
N TYR A 39 -0.60 13.44 11.74
CA TYR A 39 -1.58 12.51 11.14
C TYR A 39 -1.47 11.07 11.67
N ASN A 40 -0.37 10.79 12.38
CA ASN A 40 -0.12 9.55 13.10
C ASN A 40 -0.35 8.28 12.26
N ILE A 41 -0.04 8.37 10.96
CA ILE A 41 -0.31 7.33 9.95
C ILE A 41 0.42 6.04 10.31
N ALA A 42 1.60 6.13 10.93
CA ALA A 42 2.34 4.98 11.43
C ALA A 42 1.52 4.09 12.40
N TRP A 43 0.60 4.66 13.17
CA TRP A 43 -0.17 3.92 14.17
C TRP A 43 -1.39 3.20 13.61
N TRP A 44 -2.16 3.85 12.72
CA TRP A 44 -3.36 3.26 12.15
C TRP A 44 -3.12 2.60 10.79
N GLY A 45 -2.09 3.03 10.06
CA GLY A 45 -1.74 2.55 8.72
C GLY A 45 -1.25 1.11 8.71
N ASN A 46 -0.71 0.60 9.83
CA ASN A 46 -0.31 -0.80 10.04
C ASN A 46 0.52 -1.37 8.87
N ASN A 47 1.48 -0.57 8.38
CA ASN A 47 2.35 -0.82 7.22
C ASN A 47 1.64 -0.92 5.85
N TYR A 48 0.30 -0.82 5.79
CA TYR A 48 -0.44 -0.74 4.54
C TYR A 48 -0.49 0.68 3.99
N TYR A 49 -0.55 1.68 4.84
CA TYR A 49 -0.58 3.07 4.44
C TYR A 49 0.59 3.81 5.07
N ASP A 50 1.24 4.65 4.28
CA ASP A 50 2.34 5.48 4.74
C ASP A 50 2.49 6.72 3.85
N VAL A 51 3.31 7.68 4.27
CA VAL A 51 3.71 8.79 3.41
C VAL A 51 5.00 8.42 2.70
N ASN A 52 5.11 8.66 1.39
CA ASN A 52 6.35 8.44 0.64
C ASN A 52 7.29 9.65 0.70
N GLU A 53 8.49 9.51 0.17
CA GLU A 53 9.49 10.59 0.12
C GLU A 53 9.07 11.86 -0.63
N LEU A 54 8.04 11.78 -1.47
CA LEU A 54 7.43 12.92 -2.16
C LEU A 54 6.36 13.65 -1.31
N GLY A 55 6.07 13.14 -0.11
CA GLY A 55 5.01 13.67 0.75
C GLY A 55 3.60 13.18 0.38
N HIS A 56 3.47 12.25 -0.57
CA HIS A 56 2.18 11.67 -0.96
C HIS A 56 1.82 10.47 -0.09
N ILE A 57 0.52 10.18 0.06
CA ILE A 57 0.10 8.91 0.65
C ILE A 57 0.37 7.79 -0.35
N SER A 58 1.01 6.76 0.16
CA SER A 58 1.27 5.51 -0.52
C SER A 58 0.54 4.36 0.16
N VAL A 59 0.19 3.35 -0.63
CA VAL A 59 -0.39 2.09 -0.16
C VAL A 59 0.55 0.94 -0.48
N CYS A 60 0.82 0.08 0.49
CA CYS A 60 1.47 -1.21 0.35
C CYS A 60 0.41 -2.29 0.63
N PRO A 61 -0.23 -2.86 -0.41
CA PRO A 61 -1.35 -3.79 -0.22
C PRO A 61 -0.95 -5.08 0.50
N ASP A 62 0.32 -5.48 0.41
CA ASP A 62 0.88 -6.63 1.12
C ASP A 62 2.22 -6.26 1.79
N PRO A 63 2.25 -6.08 3.12
CA PRO A 63 3.47 -5.79 3.88
C PRO A 63 4.58 -6.84 3.76
N ASP A 64 4.26 -8.07 3.33
CA ASP A 64 5.27 -9.12 3.06
C ASP A 64 6.09 -8.79 1.78
N VAL A 65 5.60 -7.88 0.93
CA VAL A 65 6.22 -7.44 -0.34
C VAL A 65 6.32 -5.89 -0.33
N PRO A 66 7.22 -5.31 0.48
CA PRO A 66 7.27 -3.86 0.72
C PRO A 66 7.55 -3.02 -0.54
N GLU A 67 8.16 -3.60 -1.56
CA GLU A 67 8.41 -2.99 -2.87
C GLU A 67 7.15 -2.83 -3.72
N ALA A 68 6.08 -3.58 -3.45
CA ALA A 68 4.79 -3.50 -4.16
C ALA A 68 3.94 -2.31 -3.68
N ARG A 69 4.57 -1.15 -3.56
CA ARG A 69 3.96 0.08 -3.06
C ARG A 69 3.44 0.93 -4.22
N VAL A 70 2.29 1.56 -4.00
CA VAL A 70 1.60 2.41 -4.98
C VAL A 70 1.39 3.81 -4.41
N ASP A 71 1.74 4.84 -5.17
CA ASP A 71 1.41 6.23 -4.84
C ASP A 71 -0.07 6.50 -5.17
N LEU A 72 -0.88 6.85 -4.16
CA LEU A 72 -2.31 7.08 -4.36
C LEU A 72 -2.60 8.37 -5.13
N ALA A 73 -1.75 9.40 -5.00
CA ALA A 73 -1.94 10.65 -5.72
C ALA A 73 -1.73 10.44 -7.22
N GLU A 74 -0.67 9.72 -7.60
CA GLU A 74 -0.42 9.34 -8.99
C GLU A 74 -1.48 8.37 -9.53
N LEU A 75 -1.93 7.41 -8.72
CA LEU A 75 -3.02 6.52 -9.10
C LEU A 75 -4.31 7.30 -9.42
N VAL A 76 -4.69 8.26 -8.58
CA VAL A 76 -5.89 9.08 -8.82
C VAL A 76 -5.76 9.89 -10.10
N LYS A 77 -4.62 10.60 -10.29
CA LYS A 77 -4.36 11.37 -11.52
C LYS A 77 -4.41 10.50 -12.78
N ALA A 78 -3.80 9.31 -12.74
CA ALA A 78 -3.81 8.39 -13.86
C ALA A 78 -5.23 7.91 -14.21
N ARG A 79 -6.07 7.66 -13.20
CA ARG A 79 -7.47 7.25 -13.42
C ARG A 79 -8.33 8.39 -13.93
N GLU A 80 -8.15 9.59 -13.39
CA GLU A 80 -8.83 10.79 -13.87
C GLU A 80 -8.50 11.08 -15.34
N ALA A 81 -7.23 10.97 -15.73
CA ALA A 81 -6.79 11.11 -17.12
C ALA A 81 -7.37 10.03 -18.06
N GLN A 82 -7.70 8.85 -17.52
CA GLN A 82 -8.43 7.78 -18.23
C GLN A 82 -9.95 8.00 -18.28
N GLY A 83 -10.44 9.15 -17.79
CA GLY A 83 -11.86 9.52 -17.81
C GLY A 83 -12.66 8.98 -16.61
N GLN A 84 -11.99 8.45 -15.58
CA GLN A 84 -12.67 8.02 -14.36
C GLN A 84 -13.22 9.24 -13.61
N ARG A 85 -14.51 9.22 -13.29
CA ARG A 85 -15.16 10.26 -12.49
C ARG A 85 -14.92 10.02 -11.00
N LEU A 86 -14.61 11.09 -10.28
CA LEU A 86 -14.57 11.13 -8.82
C LEU A 86 -15.95 11.56 -8.27
N PRO A 87 -16.39 11.07 -7.10
CA PRO A 87 -15.66 10.25 -6.12
C PRO A 87 -15.52 8.78 -6.53
N ALA A 88 -14.38 8.17 -6.19
CA ALA A 88 -14.10 6.76 -6.44
C ALA A 88 -13.64 6.06 -5.15
N LEU A 89 -14.01 4.79 -5.00
CA LEU A 89 -13.56 3.92 -3.90
C LEU A 89 -12.48 2.96 -4.41
N PHE A 90 -11.29 3.06 -3.84
CA PHE A 90 -10.18 2.15 -4.15
C PHE A 90 -10.14 1.03 -3.11
N CYS A 91 -10.35 -0.21 -3.57
CA CYS A 91 -10.28 -1.40 -2.73
C CYS A 91 -9.01 -2.19 -3.04
N PHE A 92 -8.30 -2.61 -1.99
CA PHE A 92 -7.07 -3.41 -2.08
C PHE A 92 -7.31 -4.79 -1.43
N PRO A 93 -7.82 -5.79 -2.17
CA PRO A 93 -8.14 -7.11 -1.62
C PRO A 93 -6.94 -7.82 -0.98
N GLN A 94 -5.72 -7.49 -1.41
CA GLN A 94 -4.48 -8.02 -0.86
C GLN A 94 -4.34 -7.70 0.63
N ILE A 95 -4.82 -6.52 1.08
CA ILE A 95 -4.83 -6.15 2.49
C ILE A 95 -5.68 -7.13 3.29
N LEU A 96 -6.85 -7.53 2.76
CA LEU A 96 -7.72 -8.51 3.42
C LEU A 96 -7.03 -9.88 3.53
N GLN A 97 -6.35 -10.31 2.46
CA GLN A 97 -5.59 -11.57 2.45
C GLN A 97 -4.45 -11.55 3.46
N HIS A 98 -3.66 -10.47 3.51
CA HIS A 98 -2.58 -10.35 4.49
C HIS A 98 -3.12 -10.29 5.92
N ARG A 99 -4.20 -9.53 6.20
CA ARG A 99 -4.84 -9.51 7.53
C ARG A 99 -5.33 -10.89 7.97
N LEU A 100 -5.94 -11.64 7.07
CA LEU A 100 -6.36 -13.03 7.31
C LEU A 100 -5.17 -13.89 7.73
N ARG A 101 -4.05 -13.81 6.99
CA ARG A 101 -2.81 -14.53 7.35
C ARG A 101 -2.25 -14.07 8.70
N SER A 102 -2.19 -12.76 8.95
CA SER A 102 -1.65 -12.20 10.20
C SER A 102 -2.43 -12.66 11.44
N ILE A 103 -3.76 -12.67 11.38
CA ILE A 103 -4.61 -13.13 12.50
C ILE A 103 -4.38 -14.61 12.76
N ASN A 104 -4.43 -15.45 11.73
CA ASN A 104 -4.17 -16.88 11.86
C ASN A 104 -2.77 -17.15 12.42
N ALA A 105 -1.75 -16.43 11.95
CA ALA A 105 -0.39 -16.55 12.45
C ALA A 105 -0.24 -16.11 13.92
N ALA A 106 -0.97 -15.09 14.36
CA ALA A 106 -0.99 -14.67 15.77
C ALA A 106 -1.58 -15.76 16.68
N PHE A 107 -2.71 -16.34 16.30
CA PHE A 107 -3.33 -17.44 17.06
C PHE A 107 -2.48 -18.71 17.05
N LYS A 108 -1.85 -19.04 15.91
CA LYS A 108 -0.91 -20.16 15.81
C LYS A 108 0.26 -19.99 16.79
N ARG A 109 0.90 -18.81 16.81
CA ARG A 109 2.01 -18.52 17.76
C ARG A 109 1.57 -18.63 19.21
N ALA A 110 0.37 -18.15 19.55
CA ALA A 110 -0.17 -18.30 20.89
C ALA A 110 -0.41 -19.77 21.26
N ARG A 111 -1.03 -20.56 20.37
CA ARG A 111 -1.25 -22.00 20.59
C ARG A 111 0.05 -22.74 20.89
N GLU A 112 1.07 -22.52 20.07
CA GLU A 112 2.39 -23.13 20.23
C GLU A 112 3.05 -22.72 21.56
N SER A 113 2.92 -21.45 21.94
CA SER A 113 3.51 -20.93 23.18
C SER A 113 2.85 -21.47 24.45
N TYR A 114 1.55 -21.79 24.41
CA TYR A 114 0.79 -22.30 25.55
C TYR A 114 0.56 -23.83 25.51
N GLY A 115 1.06 -24.53 24.48
CA GLY A 115 0.82 -25.97 24.30
C GLY A 115 -0.64 -26.33 24.07
N TYR A 116 -1.43 -25.44 23.48
CA TYR A 116 -2.85 -25.66 23.24
C TYR A 116 -3.09 -26.52 21.99
N ASN A 117 -3.63 -27.72 22.20
CA ASN A 117 -3.83 -28.72 21.14
C ASN A 117 -5.11 -28.55 20.32
N GLY A 118 -6.05 -27.69 20.75
CA GLY A 118 -7.27 -27.44 19.99
C GLY A 118 -7.01 -26.59 18.74
N ASP A 119 -7.79 -26.78 17.69
CA ASP A 119 -7.65 -26.05 16.43
C ASP A 119 -8.26 -24.65 16.46
N TYR A 120 -7.78 -23.80 15.55
CA TYR A 120 -8.24 -22.44 15.37
C TYR A 120 -8.69 -22.23 13.92
N PHE A 121 -9.88 -21.67 13.75
CA PHE A 121 -10.43 -21.27 12.46
C PHE A 121 -10.99 -19.85 12.55
N LEU A 122 -10.56 -18.97 11.65
CA LEU A 122 -11.15 -17.64 11.54
C LEU A 122 -12.48 -17.73 10.78
N VAL A 123 -13.54 -17.18 11.38
CA VAL A 123 -14.84 -17.01 10.74
C VAL A 123 -15.08 -15.52 10.50
N TYR A 124 -15.36 -15.14 9.25
CA TYR A 124 -15.74 -13.78 8.90
C TYR A 124 -17.27 -13.68 8.88
N PRO A 125 -17.89 -12.92 9.80
CA PRO A 125 -19.33 -12.71 9.78
C PRO A 125 -19.68 -11.82 8.58
N ILE A 126 -20.54 -12.32 7.69
CA ILE A 126 -20.96 -11.61 6.46
C ILE A 126 -22.03 -10.54 6.77
N GLN A 127 -22.60 -10.54 7.97
CA GLN A 127 -23.56 -9.53 8.41
C GLN A 127 -22.85 -8.45 9.23
N GLY A 128 -22.87 -7.23 8.73
CA GLY A 128 -22.48 -5.98 9.39
C GLY A 128 -23.47 -4.89 9.03
#